data_AF-A0A8H3UHE8-F1
#
_entry.id   AF-A0A8H3UHE8-F1
#
_cell.length_a   1.000
_cell.length_b   1.000
_cell.length_c   1.000
_cell.angle_alpha   90.00
_cell.angle_beta   90.00
_cell.angle_gamma   90.00
#
_symmetry.space_group_name_H-M   'P 1'
#
loop_
_entity.id
_entity.type
_entity.pdbx_description
1 polymer ?
#
loop_
_entity_poly.entity_id
_entity_poly.type
_entity_poly.pdbx_seq_one_letter_code
_entity_poly.pdbx_strand_id
1 'polypeptide(L)'
;MAQSNAASNSDNTPKNVFGQALQLFSKQPMTGFYRDGYCRVGASDMGNHAVAGIVTEEFLDYSASQGNDLRVAGLSEGCKWCLCAGRWKEALDAFKDGKIGRNGVPKVQLEATAQSALSKVDLKELEEFKA
;
A
#
# COMPACT_ATOMS: atom_id res chain seq x y z
N MET A 1 39.42 -4.39 29.09
CA MET A 1 38.40 -3.32 29.02
C MET A 1 37.17 -3.92 28.38
N ALA A 2 36.15 -4.19 29.19
CA ALA A 2 34.98 -4.93 28.79
C ALA A 2 33.85 -3.98 28.36
N GLN A 3 33.03 -4.50 27.45
CA GLN A 3 31.66 -4.14 27.11
C GLN A 3 31.46 -3.06 26.03
N SER A 4 31.36 -3.59 24.81
CA SER A 4 30.34 -3.23 23.83
C SER A 4 28.98 -2.93 24.49
N ASN A 5 28.40 -1.78 24.19
CA ASN A 5 26.96 -1.56 24.32
C ASN A 5 26.49 -0.80 23.07
N ALA A 6 25.98 -1.56 22.10
CA ALA A 6 25.10 -1.03 21.07
C ALA A 6 23.80 -0.66 21.76
N ALA A 7 23.65 0.63 22.10
CA ALA A 7 22.35 1.17 22.46
C ALA A 7 21.46 1.05 21.23
N SER A 8 20.38 0.27 21.37
CA SER A 8 19.29 0.15 20.42
C SER A 8 18.66 1.53 20.19
N ASN A 9 19.16 2.25 19.18
CA ASN A 9 18.36 3.29 18.55
C ASN A 9 17.17 2.56 17.92
N SER A 10 15.97 2.79 18.45
CA SER A 10 14.75 2.52 17.71
C SER A 10 14.84 3.32 16.42
N ASP A 11 15.30 2.67 15.35
CA ASP A 11 15.45 3.26 14.04
C ASP A 11 14.05 3.66 13.55
N ASN A 12 13.68 4.93 13.74
CA ASN A 12 12.37 5.51 13.41
C ASN A 12 12.17 5.62 11.88
N THR A 13 13.02 4.97 11.10
CA THR A 13 12.90 4.86 9.66
C THR A 13 11.70 3.97 9.32
N PRO A 14 10.73 4.46 8.53
CA PRO A 14 9.61 3.65 8.08
C PRO A 14 10.07 2.34 7.45
N LYS A 15 9.42 1.23 7.82
CA LYS A 15 9.76 -0.11 7.34
C LYS A 15 8.74 -0.62 6.34
N ASN A 16 9.18 -1.44 5.39
CA ASN A 16 8.33 -2.18 4.48
C ASN A 16 7.80 -3.48 5.12
N VAL A 17 6.97 -4.23 4.38
CA VAL A 17 6.37 -5.49 4.87
C VAL A 17 7.39 -6.59 5.22
N PHE A 18 8.65 -6.45 4.82
CA PHE A 18 9.75 -7.35 5.20
C PHE A 18 10.55 -6.85 6.42
N GLY A 19 10.13 -5.74 7.06
CA GLY A 19 10.87 -5.11 8.14
C GLY A 19 12.15 -4.37 7.69
N GLN A 20 12.36 -4.20 6.39
CA GLN A 20 13.48 -3.45 5.82
C GLN A 20 13.11 -1.98 5.62
N ALA A 21 14.07 -1.11 5.26
CA ALA A 21 13.78 0.29 4.98
C ALA A 21 12.74 0.43 3.84
N LEU A 22 11.74 1.30 4.04
CA LEU A 22 10.69 1.56 3.05
C LEU A 22 11.26 2.25 1.81
N GLN A 23 10.99 1.69 0.64
CA GLN A 23 11.44 2.28 -0.62
C GLN A 23 10.52 3.40 -1.12
N LEU A 24 11.10 4.32 -1.90
CA LEU A 24 10.33 5.32 -2.65
C LEU A 24 9.43 4.59 -3.66
N PHE A 25 8.14 4.93 -3.67
CA PHE A 25 7.20 4.28 -4.56
C PHE A 25 7.01 5.04 -5.88
N SER A 26 6.55 6.29 -5.79
CA SER A 26 6.26 7.11 -6.97
C SER A 26 6.30 8.61 -6.66
N LYS A 27 6.87 9.39 -7.58
CA LYS A 27 6.78 10.86 -7.56
C LYS A 27 5.94 11.42 -8.71
N GLN A 28 5.56 10.57 -9.67
CA GLN A 28 4.77 10.94 -10.84
C GLN A 28 3.83 9.78 -11.20
N PRO A 29 2.55 9.83 -10.78
CA PRO A 29 1.95 10.88 -9.96
C PRO A 29 2.54 10.93 -8.54
N MET A 30 2.53 12.11 -7.92
CA MET A 30 2.98 12.27 -6.52
C MET A 30 2.00 11.56 -5.60
N THR A 31 2.48 10.55 -4.87
CA THR A 31 1.63 9.70 -4.02
C THR A 31 2.03 9.77 -2.53
N GLY A 32 1.40 8.93 -1.72
CA GLY A 32 1.56 8.89 -0.26
C GLY A 32 0.65 9.90 0.43
N PHE A 33 0.19 9.57 1.64
CA PHE A 33 -0.63 10.47 2.45
C PHE A 33 0.06 11.84 2.65
N TYR A 34 1.37 11.82 2.91
CA TYR A 34 2.21 13.01 3.09
C TYR A 34 2.70 13.66 1.79
N ARG A 35 2.30 13.13 0.61
CA ARG A 35 2.71 13.63 -0.72
C ARG A 35 4.23 13.74 -0.90
N ASP A 36 4.97 12.75 -0.41
CA ASP A 36 6.43 12.64 -0.53
C ASP A 36 6.88 11.43 -1.38
N GLY A 37 5.91 10.67 -1.90
CA GLY A 37 6.14 9.50 -2.75
C GLY A 37 6.38 8.19 -2.01
N TYR A 38 6.28 8.16 -0.69
CA TYR A 38 6.37 6.96 0.12
C TYR A 38 5.00 6.56 0.66
N CYS A 39 4.71 5.26 0.73
CA CYS A 39 3.51 4.75 1.39
C CYS A 39 3.69 4.63 2.90
N ARG A 40 4.34 5.62 3.53
CA ARG A 40 4.52 5.66 4.97
C ARG A 40 3.26 6.16 5.66
N VAL A 41 2.98 5.58 6.81
CA VAL A 41 1.80 5.89 7.63
C VAL A 41 2.27 6.46 8.95
N GLY A 42 1.67 7.58 9.36
CA GLY A 42 1.87 8.15 10.70
C GLY A 42 0.52 8.42 11.36
N ALA A 43 0.54 8.99 12.56
CA ALA A 43 -0.63 9.06 13.44
C ALA A 43 -1.86 9.76 12.84
N SER A 44 -1.68 10.66 11.87
CA SER A 44 -2.79 11.38 11.21
C SER A 44 -3.45 10.60 10.07
N ASP A 45 -2.80 9.54 9.57
CA ASP A 45 -3.32 8.73 8.48
C ASP A 45 -4.18 7.58 9.00
N MET A 46 -5.42 7.92 9.37
CA MET A 46 -6.41 6.95 9.85
C MET A 46 -6.82 5.93 8.77
N GLY A 47 -6.61 6.25 7.50
CA GLY A 47 -6.90 5.37 6.36
C GLY A 47 -5.86 4.27 6.15
N ASN A 48 -4.67 4.41 6.75
CA ASN A 48 -3.53 3.50 6.58
C ASN A 48 -3.20 3.34 5.09
N HIS A 49 -2.78 4.42 4.42
CA HIS A 49 -2.35 4.44 3.02
C HIS A 49 -0.98 3.75 2.83
N ALA A 50 -0.88 2.50 3.27
CA ALA A 50 0.35 1.74 3.34
C ALA A 50 0.63 0.88 2.11
N VAL A 51 -0.39 0.54 1.31
CA VAL A 51 -0.24 -0.41 0.20
C VAL A 51 0.22 0.31 -1.06
N ALA A 52 1.43 0.00 -1.53
CA ALA A 52 1.98 0.56 -2.76
C ALA A 52 1.37 -0.15 -3.99
N GLY A 53 0.17 0.28 -4.39
CA GLY A 53 -0.64 -0.34 -5.43
C GLY A 53 -0.41 0.24 -6.83
N ILE A 54 -0.47 -0.61 -7.85
CA ILE A 54 -0.59 -0.23 -9.26
C ILE A 54 -2.04 -0.48 -9.67
N VAL A 55 -2.78 0.61 -9.87
CA VAL A 55 -4.23 0.53 -10.10
C VAL A 55 -4.54 0.09 -11.53
N THR A 56 -5.64 -0.61 -11.70
CA THR A 56 -6.20 -1.05 -12.98
C THR A 56 -7.53 -0.35 -13.24
N GLU A 57 -8.01 -0.38 -14.48
CA GLU A 57 -9.33 0.18 -14.79
C GLU A 57 -10.45 -0.53 -14.00
N GLU A 58 -10.41 -1.87 -13.93
CA GLU A 58 -11.37 -2.67 -13.17
C GLU A 58 -11.37 -2.34 -11.67
N PHE A 59 -10.19 -2.14 -11.07
CA PHE A 59 -10.10 -1.69 -9.68
C PHE A 59 -10.68 -0.29 -9.49
N LEU A 60 -10.40 0.63 -10.41
CA LEU A 60 -10.91 2.00 -10.32
C LEU A 60 -12.44 2.02 -10.41
N ASP A 61 -13.03 1.19 -11.28
CA ASP A 61 -14.49 1.01 -11.38
C ASP A 61 -15.08 0.40 -10.11
N TYR A 62 -14.47 -0.68 -9.62
CA TYR A 62 -14.90 -1.31 -8.38
C TYR A 62 -14.80 -0.35 -7.19
N SER A 63 -13.66 0.31 -7.01
CA SER A 63 -13.43 1.28 -5.94
C SER A 63 -14.45 2.43 -5.98
N ALA A 64 -14.75 2.95 -7.17
CA ALA A 64 -15.79 3.97 -7.35
C ALA A 64 -17.18 3.44 -6.94
N SER A 65 -17.53 2.21 -7.31
CA SER A 65 -18.79 1.57 -6.90
C SER A 65 -18.92 1.38 -5.38
N GLN A 66 -17.78 1.29 -4.66
CA GLN A 66 -17.72 1.22 -3.20
C GLN A 66 -17.62 2.61 -2.53
N GLY A 67 -17.89 3.69 -3.28
CA GLY A 67 -17.88 5.06 -2.78
C GLY A 67 -16.48 5.67 -2.63
N ASN A 68 -15.46 5.10 -3.28
CA ASN A 68 -14.09 5.61 -3.30
C ASN A 68 -13.64 5.84 -4.75
N ASP A 69 -14.19 6.88 -5.39
CA ASP A 69 -13.75 7.26 -6.73
C ASP A 69 -12.37 7.92 -6.69
N LEU A 70 -11.35 7.21 -7.18
CA LEU A 70 -9.98 7.69 -7.22
C LEU A 70 -9.64 8.49 -8.48
N ARG A 71 -10.52 8.51 -9.49
CA ARG A 71 -10.31 9.31 -10.70
C ARG A 71 -10.41 10.80 -10.41
N VAL A 72 -11.12 11.20 -9.36
CA VAL A 72 -11.13 12.59 -8.86
C VAL A 72 -9.74 13.06 -8.40
N ALA A 73 -8.84 12.12 -8.07
CA ALA A 73 -7.43 12.40 -7.77
C ALA A 73 -6.53 12.33 -9.02
N GLY A 74 -7.11 12.17 -10.21
CA GLY A 74 -6.39 12.10 -11.48
C GLY A 74 -5.77 10.74 -11.79
N LEU A 75 -6.25 9.66 -11.16
CA LEU A 75 -5.73 8.32 -11.42
C LEU A 75 -6.37 7.69 -12.66
N SER A 76 -5.54 6.99 -13.43
CA SER A 76 -5.92 6.11 -14.53
C SER A 76 -5.22 4.75 -14.36
N GLU A 77 -5.60 3.77 -15.18
CA GLU A 77 -4.89 2.49 -15.26
C GLU A 77 -3.36 2.66 -15.33
N GLY A 78 -2.64 1.83 -14.57
CA GLY A 78 -1.18 1.84 -14.46
C GLY A 78 -0.61 2.84 -13.46
N CYS A 79 -1.42 3.75 -12.90
CA CYS A 79 -0.94 4.69 -11.91
C CYS A 79 -0.44 3.98 -10.64
N LYS A 80 0.73 4.40 -10.16
CA LYS A 80 1.28 4.02 -8.86
C LYS A 80 0.68 4.89 -7.76
N TRP A 81 -0.06 4.28 -6.84
CA TRP A 81 -0.72 5.00 -5.75
C TRP A 81 -0.67 4.26 -4.42
N CYS A 82 -0.41 5.00 -3.34
CA CYS A 82 -0.53 4.46 -1.98
C CYS A 82 -2.01 4.34 -1.61
N LEU A 83 -2.51 3.11 -1.58
CA LEU A 83 -3.89 2.77 -1.29
C LEU A 83 -4.07 2.53 0.21
N CYS A 84 -5.25 2.87 0.73
CA CYS A 84 -5.69 2.43 2.06
C CYS A 84 -5.63 0.90 2.12
N ALA A 85 -5.00 0.34 3.16
CA ALA A 85 -4.88 -1.11 3.31
C ALA A 85 -6.26 -1.80 3.34
N GLY A 86 -7.26 -1.17 3.97
CA GLY A 86 -8.64 -1.66 3.97
C GLY A 86 -9.30 -1.67 2.59
N ARG A 87 -9.05 -0.67 1.74
CA ARG A 87 -9.62 -0.60 0.38
C ARG A 87 -8.98 -1.61 -0.56
N TRP A 88 -7.69 -1.87 -0.39
CA TRP A 88 -7.04 -2.96 -1.11
C TRP A 88 -7.61 -4.33 -0.68
N LYS A 89 -7.81 -4.55 0.63
CA LYS A 89 -8.41 -5.77 1.16
C LYS A 89 -9.85 -5.98 0.67
N GLU A 90 -10.64 -4.91 0.62
CA GLU A 90 -12.01 -4.93 0.08
C GLU A 90 -12.05 -5.43 -1.38
N ALA A 91 -11.08 -5.04 -2.21
CA ALA A 91 -10.96 -5.55 -3.57
C ALA A 91 -10.54 -7.03 -3.61
N LEU A 92 -9.59 -7.44 -2.76
CA LEU A 92 -9.19 -8.84 -2.64
C LEU A 92 -10.37 -9.74 -2.25
N ASP A 93 -11.17 -9.32 -1.27
CA ASP A 93 -12.32 -10.08 -0.81
C ASP A 93 -13.41 -10.18 -1.88
N ALA A 94 -13.66 -9.11 -2.63
CA ALA A 94 -14.55 -9.15 -3.78
C ALA A 94 -14.06 -10.11 -4.88
N PHE A 95 -12.76 -10.18 -5.13
CA PHE A 95 -12.19 -11.16 -6.05
C PHE A 95 -12.37 -12.60 -5.54
N LYS A 96 -12.08 -12.85 -4.26
CA LYS A 96 -12.28 -14.17 -3.64
C LYS A 96 -13.75 -14.62 -3.66
N ASP A 97 -14.68 -13.68 -3.54
CA ASP A 97 -16.12 -13.90 -3.67
C ASP A 97 -16.62 -14.05 -5.12
N GLY A 98 -15.75 -13.86 -6.13
CA GLY A 98 -16.10 -13.92 -7.55
C GLY A 98 -16.89 -12.71 -8.06
N LYS A 99 -16.89 -11.59 -7.34
CA LYS A 99 -17.61 -10.35 -7.70
C LYS A 99 -16.86 -9.51 -8.72
N ILE A 100 -15.52 -9.57 -8.70
CA ILE A 100 -14.64 -8.91 -9.66
C ILE A 100 -13.59 -9.91 -10.14
N GLY A 101 -13.00 -9.63 -11.30
CA GLY A 101 -11.91 -10.40 -11.87
C GLY A 101 -10.59 -10.16 -11.12
N ARG A 102 -9.59 -10.98 -11.48
CA ARG A 102 -8.25 -10.92 -10.90
C ARG A 102 -7.55 -9.56 -11.12
N ASN A 103 -7.93 -8.85 -12.18
CA ASN A 103 -7.42 -7.51 -12.47
C ASN A 103 -8.08 -6.44 -11.61
N GLY A 104 -9.21 -6.70 -10.96
CA GLY A 104 -9.86 -5.81 -10.01
C GLY A 104 -9.10 -5.64 -8.68
N VAL A 105 -8.07 -6.46 -8.43
CA VAL A 105 -7.18 -6.31 -7.28
C VAL A 105 -5.84 -5.71 -7.75
N PRO A 106 -5.46 -4.52 -7.27
CA PRO A 106 -4.23 -3.85 -7.67
C PRO A 106 -2.98 -4.70 -7.40
N LYS A 107 -2.03 -4.71 -8.34
CA LYS A 107 -0.71 -5.29 -8.09
C LYS A 107 0.04 -4.46 -7.04
N VAL A 108 0.95 -5.08 -6.30
CA VAL A 108 1.61 -4.48 -5.13
C VAL A 108 3.13 -4.49 -5.28
N GLN A 109 3.77 -3.34 -5.06
CA GLN A 109 5.22 -3.25 -4.91
C GLN A 109 5.60 -3.43 -3.43
N LEU A 110 6.01 -4.64 -3.05
CA LEU A 110 6.16 -5.06 -1.65
C LEU A 110 7.21 -4.24 -0.89
N GLU A 111 8.35 -3.96 -1.53
CA GLU A 111 9.45 -3.20 -0.93
C GLU A 111 9.09 -1.74 -0.63
N ALA A 112 8.03 -1.23 -1.26
CA ALA A 112 7.47 0.10 -1.08
C ALA A 112 6.14 0.11 -0.29
N THR A 113 5.63 -1.06 0.11
CA THR A 113 4.43 -1.21 0.94
C THR A 113 4.83 -1.18 2.40
N ALA A 114 4.27 -0.26 3.19
CA ALA A 114 4.65 -0.10 4.59
C ALA A 114 4.19 -1.27 5.45
N GLN A 115 4.97 -1.57 6.49
CA GLN A 115 4.70 -2.65 7.42
C GLN A 115 3.32 -2.54 8.09
N SER A 116 2.78 -1.33 8.25
CA SER A 116 1.44 -1.10 8.82
C SER A 116 0.31 -1.69 7.97
N ALA A 117 0.53 -2.00 6.69
CA ALA A 117 -0.43 -2.75 5.86
C ALA A 117 -0.78 -4.11 6.49
N LEU A 118 0.18 -4.74 7.18
CA LEU A 118 0.03 -6.04 7.82
C LEU A 118 -0.96 -6.05 9.01
N SER A 119 -1.45 -4.89 9.44
CA SER A 119 -2.55 -4.80 10.40
C SER A 119 -3.92 -5.11 9.80
N LYS A 120 -4.03 -5.17 8.45
CA LYS A 120 -5.28 -5.37 7.71
C LYS A 120 -5.20 -6.46 6.64
N VAL A 121 -4.00 -6.76 6.15
CA VAL A 121 -3.77 -7.66 5.01
C VAL A 121 -2.63 -8.61 5.35
N ASP A 122 -2.76 -9.90 5.01
CA ASP A 122 -1.67 -10.85 5.25
C ASP A 122 -0.54 -10.67 4.23
N LEU A 123 0.70 -10.92 4.65
CA LEU A 123 1.86 -10.85 3.74
C LEU A 123 1.68 -11.76 2.51
N LYS A 124 1.17 -12.97 2.71
CA LYS A 124 0.92 -13.93 1.62
C LYS A 124 -0.10 -13.42 0.61
N GLU A 125 -1.11 -12.69 1.07
CA GLU A 125 -2.09 -12.06 0.17
C GLU A 125 -1.43 -10.96 -0.66
N LEU A 126 -0.55 -10.14 -0.06
CA LEU A 126 0.19 -9.14 -0.82
C LEU A 126 1.15 -9.79 -1.83
N GLU A 127 1.83 -10.88 -1.44
CA GLU A 127 2.77 -11.62 -2.30
C GLU A 127 2.09 -12.23 -3.53
N GLU A 128 0.87 -12.75 -3.40
CA GLU A 128 0.08 -13.28 -4.52
C GLU A 128 -0.18 -12.22 -5.61
N PHE A 129 -0.17 -10.94 -5.24
CA PHE A 129 -0.43 -9.80 -6.12
C PHE A 129 0.83 -8.96 -6.36
N LYS A 130 2.03 -9.51 -6.14
CA LYS A 130 3.30 -8.80 -6.38
C LYS A 130 3.40 -8.30 -7.83
N ALA A 131 3.86 -7.05 -7.98
CA ALA A 131 4.17 -6.42 -9.27
C ALA A 131 5.52 -6.87 -9.86
#